data_AF-X1IUW2-F1
#
_entry.id   AF-X1IUW2-F1
#
_cell.length_a   1.000
_cell.length_b   1.000
_cell.length_c   1.000
_cell.angle_alpha   90.00
_cell.angle_beta   90.00
_cell.angle_gamma   90.00
#
_symmetry.space_group_name_H-M   'P 1'
#
loop_
_entity.id
_entity.type
_entity.pdbx_description
1 polymer ?
#
loop_
_entity_poly.entity_id
_entity_poly.type
_entity_poly.pdbx_seq_one_letter_code
_entity_poly.pdbx_strand_id
1 'polypeptide(L)'
;EWVRILDRVVKILVSIDLILGIIISFSSIFVVANTIKLTVFARREQIEIMELVGATHRFIISPFLVEGIIEGILAGAVACGLLFGVYNFFAARLGDFILITRELFITVLVFGTLLGYVGSHISVKKFLHAPIGAEIPKGK
;
A
#
# COMPACT_ATOMS: atom_id res chain seq x y z
N GLU A 1 19.35 27.89 26.71
CA GLU A 1 20.23 27.07 25.85
C GLU A 1 19.64 25.68 25.58
N TRP A 2 19.19 24.98 26.62
CA TRP A 2 18.48 23.69 26.55
C TRP A 2 17.31 23.62 25.57
N VAL A 3 16.49 24.67 25.46
CA VAL A 3 15.38 24.74 24.50
C VAL A 3 15.85 24.65 23.05
N ARG A 4 17.02 25.23 22.71
CA ARG A 4 17.58 25.18 21.35
C ARG A 4 18.17 23.80 21.02
N ILE A 5 18.70 23.11 22.01
CA ILE A 5 19.18 21.73 21.87
C ILE A 5 17.99 20.80 21.65
N LEU A 6 16.94 20.96 22.44
CA LEU A 6 15.70 20.18 22.30
C LEU A 6 15.07 20.37 20.91
N ASP A 7 14.94 21.61 20.45
CA ASP A 7 14.39 21.91 19.11
C ASP A 7 15.22 21.28 17.99
N ARG A 8 16.56 21.26 18.13
CA ARG A 8 17.45 20.60 17.16
C ARG A 8 17.27 19.09 17.15
N VAL A 9 17.17 18.47 18.33
CA VAL A 9 16.94 17.01 18.44
C VAL A 9 15.58 16.63 17.86
N VAL A 10 14.52 17.38 18.17
CA VAL A 10 13.17 17.13 17.63
C VAL A 10 13.17 17.25 16.11
N LYS A 11 13.79 18.27 15.54
CA LYS A 11 13.89 18.43 14.06
C LYS A 11 14.60 17.26 13.39
N ILE A 12 15.68 16.77 13.99
CA ILE A 12 16.42 15.60 13.49
C ILE A 12 15.53 14.35 13.55
N LEU A 13 14.85 14.12 14.67
CA LEU A 13 13.94 12.98 14.83
C LEU A 13 12.80 13.00 13.80
N VAL A 14 12.16 14.16 13.59
CA VAL A 14 11.10 14.32 12.57
C VAL A 14 11.65 14.08 11.17
N SER A 15 12.88 14.51 10.88
CA SER A 15 13.51 14.29 9.57
C SER A 15 13.78 12.81 9.32
N ILE A 16 14.24 12.08 10.34
CA ILE A 16 14.45 10.63 10.27
C ILE A 16 13.12 9.91 10.08
N ASP A 17 12.08 10.27 10.85
CA ASP A 17 10.75 9.69 10.74
C ASP A 17 10.18 9.87 9.32
N LEU A 18 10.32 11.06 8.74
CA LEU A 18 9.88 11.34 7.38
C LEU A 18 10.61 10.48 6.33
N ILE A 19 11.92 10.30 6.47
CA ILE A 19 12.71 9.43 5.59
C ILE A 19 12.24 7.97 5.71
N LEU A 20 12.05 7.48 6.94
CA LEU A 20 11.55 6.13 7.19
C LEU A 20 10.15 5.92 6.61
N GLY A 21 9.25 6.89 6.82
CA GLY A 21 7.89 6.86 6.27
C GLY A 21 7.87 6.78 4.75
N ILE A 22 8.77 7.50 4.07
CA ILE A 22 8.93 7.41 2.61
C ILE A 22 9.39 5.99 2.22
N ILE A 23 10.43 5.45 2.86
CA ILE A 23 10.96 4.12 2.55
C ILE A 23 9.89 3.04 2.73
N ILE A 24 9.13 3.09 3.83
CA ILE A 24 8.05 2.15 4.11
C ILE A 24 6.93 2.28 3.08
N SER A 25 6.57 3.50 2.68
CA SER A 25 5.56 3.73 1.64
C SER A 25 5.96 3.11 0.30
N PHE A 26 7.22 3.29 -0.11
CA PHE A 26 7.76 2.63 -1.31
C PHE A 26 7.80 1.11 -1.18
N SER A 27 8.19 0.59 -0.02
CA SER A 27 8.19 -0.84 0.27
C SER A 27 6.79 -1.44 0.15
N SER A 28 5.77 -0.76 0.70
CA SER A 28 4.38 -1.18 0.59
C SER A 28 3.93 -1.27 -0.87
N ILE A 29 4.24 -0.28 -1.70
CA ILE A 29 3.94 -0.30 -3.14
C ILE A 29 4.60 -1.51 -3.81
N PHE A 30 5.86 -1.81 -3.46
CA PHE A 30 6.58 -2.95 -4.01
C PHE A 30 5.97 -4.30 -3.59
N VAL A 31 5.52 -4.42 -2.34
CA VAL A 31 4.84 -5.63 -1.86
C VAL A 31 3.53 -5.85 -2.62
N VAL A 32 2.67 -4.83 -2.73
CA VAL A 32 1.41 -4.90 -3.49
C VAL A 32 1.69 -5.30 -4.95
N ALA A 33 2.76 -4.76 -5.54
CA ALA A 33 3.15 -5.10 -6.90
C ALA A 33 3.51 -6.57 -7.09
N ASN A 34 4.28 -7.12 -6.16
CA ASN A 34 4.66 -8.52 -6.20
C ASN A 34 3.46 -9.44 -5.96
N THR A 35 2.55 -9.06 -5.05
CA THR A 35 1.31 -9.81 -4.81
C THR A 35 0.47 -9.88 -6.09
N ILE A 36 0.20 -8.74 -6.74
CA ILE A 36 -0.58 -8.71 -7.98
C ILE A 36 0.08 -9.53 -9.08
N LYS A 37 1.42 -9.44 -9.22
CA LYS A 37 2.16 -10.25 -10.19
C LYS A 37 1.92 -11.75 -9.99
N LEU A 38 1.98 -12.22 -8.74
CA LEU A 38 1.73 -13.62 -8.41
C LEU A 38 0.26 -14.00 -8.70
N THR A 39 -0.70 -13.13 -8.35
CA THR A 39 -2.13 -13.38 -8.60
C THR A 39 -2.44 -13.44 -10.11
N VAL A 40 -1.89 -12.54 -10.91
CA VAL A 40 -2.03 -12.56 -12.38
C VAL A 40 -1.47 -13.85 -12.95
N PHE A 41 -0.28 -14.28 -12.51
CA PHE A 41 0.34 -15.51 -12.98
C PHE A 41 -0.49 -16.77 -12.63
N ALA A 42 -1.10 -16.78 -11.44
CA ALA A 42 -1.98 -17.85 -11.00
C ALA A 42 -3.30 -17.91 -11.79
N ARG A 43 -3.78 -16.78 -12.33
CA ARG A 43 -5.02 -16.67 -13.11
C ARG A 43 -4.81 -16.52 -14.62
N ARG A 44 -3.59 -16.76 -15.12
CA ARG A 44 -3.22 -16.51 -16.52
C ARG A 44 -4.14 -17.18 -17.55
N GLU A 45 -4.58 -18.41 -17.28
CA GLU A 45 -5.46 -19.17 -18.18
C GLU A 45 -6.85 -18.51 -18.29
N GLN A 46 -7.38 -18.02 -17.18
CA GLN A 46 -8.66 -17.32 -17.17
C GLN A 46 -8.57 -15.99 -17.95
N ILE A 47 -7.45 -15.28 -17.79
CA ILE A 47 -7.19 -14.03 -18.52
C ILE A 47 -7.09 -14.31 -20.02
N GLU A 48 -6.38 -15.36 -20.43
CA GLU A 48 -6.27 -15.78 -21.83
C GLU A 48 -7.64 -16.11 -22.44
N ILE A 49 -8.49 -16.85 -21.73
CA ILE A 49 -9.87 -17.12 -22.16
C ILE A 49 -10.67 -15.81 -22.30
N MET A 50 -10.53 -14.88 -21.36
CA MET A 50 -11.21 -13.57 -21.44
C MET A 50 -10.74 -12.75 -22.64
N GLU A 51 -9.45 -12.78 -22.97
CA GLU A 51 -8.90 -12.12 -24.16
C GLU A 51 -9.44 -12.74 -25.46
N LEU A 52 -9.56 -14.08 -25.52
CA LEU A 52 -10.08 -14.80 -26.70
C LEU A 52 -11.55 -14.46 -27.01
N VAL A 53 -12.34 -14.12 -26.00
CA VAL A 53 -13.76 -13.70 -26.16
C VAL A 53 -13.86 -12.18 -26.42
N GLY A 54 -12.73 -11.46 -26.52
CA GLY A 54 -12.69 -10.04 -26.83
C GLY A 54 -12.96 -9.13 -25.63
N ALA A 55 -12.70 -9.59 -24.41
CA ALA A 55 -12.90 -8.77 -23.21
C ALA A 55 -12.05 -7.49 -23.26
N THR A 56 -12.65 -6.37 -22.84
CA THR A 56 -11.94 -5.09 -22.79
C THR A 56 -10.85 -5.12 -21.71
N HIS A 57 -9.67 -4.57 -22.00
CA HIS A 57 -8.53 -4.49 -21.07
C HIS A 57 -8.91 -3.99 -19.65
N ARG A 58 -9.84 -3.03 -19.54
CA ARG A 58 -10.35 -2.53 -18.25
C ARG A 58 -11.09 -3.59 -17.44
N PHE A 59 -11.78 -4.52 -18.09
CA PHE A 59 -12.50 -5.62 -17.44
C PHE A 59 -11.52 -6.62 -16.82
N ILE A 60 -10.39 -6.89 -17.48
CA ILE A 60 -9.31 -7.75 -16.98
C ILE A 60 -8.60 -7.09 -15.79
N ILE A 61 -8.41 -5.76 -15.83
CA ILE A 61 -7.69 -4.99 -14.81
C ILE A 61 -8.51 -4.74 -13.54
N SER A 62 -9.82 -4.51 -13.69
CA SER A 62 -10.72 -4.14 -12.60
C SER A 62 -10.59 -5.00 -11.34
N PRO A 63 -10.56 -6.35 -11.39
CA PRO A 63 -10.46 -7.17 -10.18
C PRO A 63 -9.19 -6.88 -9.37
N PHE A 64 -8.04 -6.70 -10.05
CA PHE A 64 -6.77 -6.42 -9.38
C PHE A 64 -6.71 -5.03 -8.74
N LEU A 65 -7.36 -4.05 -9.36
CA LEU A 65 -7.48 -2.71 -8.79
C LEU A 65 -8.31 -2.73 -7.50
N VAL A 66 -9.41 -3.48 -7.51
CA VAL A 66 -10.28 -3.66 -6.34
C VAL A 66 -9.55 -4.41 -5.22
N GLU A 67 -8.80 -5.48 -5.52
CA GLU A 67 -7.97 -6.19 -4.53
C GLU A 67 -7.01 -5.22 -3.81
N GLY A 68 -6.30 -4.36 -4.55
CA GLY A 68 -5.38 -3.40 -3.95
C GLY A 68 -6.03 -2.30 -3.11
N ILE A 69 -7.22 -1.84 -3.51
CA ILE A 69 -7.99 -0.89 -2.68
C ILE A 69 -8.42 -1.56 -1.38
N ILE A 70 -8.92 -2.80 -1.44
CA ILE A 70 -9.34 -3.56 -0.26
C ILE A 70 -8.15 -3.79 0.66
N GLU A 71 -7.00 -4.20 0.13
CA GLU A 71 -5.76 -4.35 0.91
C GLU A 71 -5.36 -3.04 1.60
N GLY A 72 -5.43 -1.90 0.89
CA GLY A 72 -5.13 -0.58 1.45
C GLY A 72 -6.07 -0.15 2.59
N ILE A 73 -7.38 -0.40 2.42
CA ILE A 73 -8.38 -0.13 3.47
C ILE A 73 -8.13 -1.01 4.70
N LEU A 74 -7.90 -2.30 4.50
CA LEU A 74 -7.63 -3.24 5.59
C LEU A 74 -6.34 -2.87 6.33
N ALA A 75 -5.27 -2.53 5.60
CA ALA A 75 -4.03 -2.06 6.20
C ALA A 75 -4.25 -0.78 7.03
N GLY A 76 -5.00 0.20 6.50
CA GLY A 76 -5.36 1.42 7.21
C GLY A 76 -6.17 1.15 8.48
N ALA A 77 -7.15 0.25 8.42
CA ALA A 77 -7.96 -0.15 9.57
C ALA A 77 -7.12 -0.86 10.65
N VAL A 78 -6.23 -1.76 10.26
CA VAL A 78 -5.30 -2.44 11.18
C VAL A 78 -4.33 -1.43 11.82
N ALA A 79 -3.76 -0.51 11.04
CA ALA A 79 -2.88 0.54 11.54
C ALA A 79 -3.60 1.43 12.56
N CYS A 80 -4.85 1.82 12.28
CA CYS A 80 -5.69 2.58 13.20
C CYS A 80 -5.94 1.82 14.51
N GLY A 81 -6.26 0.52 14.44
CA GLY A 81 -6.44 -0.32 15.63
C GLY A 81 -5.18 -0.44 16.48
N LEU A 82 -4.03 -0.62 15.84
CA LEU A 82 -2.73 -0.66 16.53
C LEU A 82 -2.39 0.68 17.18
N LEU A 83 -2.59 1.79 16.46
CA LEU A 83 -2.35 3.14 16.96
C LEU A 83 -3.22 3.44 18.20
N PHE A 84 -4.50 3.03 18.17
CA PHE A 84 -5.38 3.11 19.33
C PHE A 84 -4.89 2.25 20.50
N GLY A 85 -4.48 1.00 20.24
CA GLY A 85 -4.00 0.08 21.28
C GLY A 85 -2.72 0.58 21.96
N VAL A 86 -1.75 1.04 21.17
CA VAL A 86 -0.50 1.63 21.68
C VAL A 86 -0.79 2.88 22.50
N TYR A 87 -1.66 3.76 22.02
CA TYR A 87 -2.03 4.96 22.77
C TYR A 87 -2.61 4.64 24.15
N ASN A 88 -3.61 3.75 24.23
CA ASN A 88 -4.20 3.37 25.52
C ASN A 88 -3.16 2.76 26.46
N PHE A 89 -2.23 1.95 25.94
CA PHE A 89 -1.19 1.32 26.74
C PHE A 89 -0.20 2.32 27.36
N PHE A 90 0.17 3.36 26.60
CA PHE A 90 1.10 4.39 27.04
C PHE A 90 0.40 5.49 27.87
N ALA A 91 -0.81 5.91 27.48
CA ALA A 91 -1.60 6.88 28.23
C ALA A 91 -1.85 6.40 29.68
N ALA A 92 -2.11 5.11 29.87
CA ALA A 92 -2.28 4.51 31.19
C ALA A 92 -1.01 4.55 32.09
N ARG A 93 0.19 4.72 31.52
CA ARG A 93 1.48 4.67 32.26
C ARG A 93 2.15 6.02 32.42
N LEU A 94 1.96 6.90 31.45
CA LEU A 94 2.73 8.11 31.28
C LEU A 94 1.82 9.36 31.45
N GLY A 95 0.51 9.25 31.19
CA GLY A 95 -0.42 10.37 31.11
C GLY A 95 -0.71 10.75 29.65
N ASP A 96 -1.68 11.65 29.43
CA ASP A 96 -2.09 12.06 28.08
C ASP A 96 -1.01 12.90 27.40
N PHE A 97 -0.13 12.23 26.66
CA PHE A 97 0.99 12.87 25.94
C PHE A 97 0.71 13.12 24.46
N ILE A 98 -0.33 12.52 23.87
CA ILE A 98 -0.63 12.59 22.43
C ILE A 98 -2.12 12.80 22.21
N LEU A 99 -2.49 13.86 21.49
CA LEU A 99 -3.86 14.07 21.02
C LEU A 99 -4.12 13.20 19.79
N ILE A 100 -4.66 12.00 19.99
CA ILE A 100 -5.23 11.24 18.89
C ILE A 100 -6.58 11.83 18.53
N THR A 101 -6.55 12.78 17.59
CA THR A 101 -7.75 13.39 17.05
C THR A 101 -8.40 12.47 16.02
N ARG A 102 -9.73 12.55 15.89
CA ARG A 102 -10.49 11.91 14.82
C ARG A 102 -9.90 12.15 13.42
N GLU A 103 -9.34 13.33 13.18
CA GLU A 103 -8.68 13.71 11.93
C GLU A 103 -7.48 12.81 11.59
N LEU A 104 -6.72 12.37 12.59
CA LEU A 104 -5.56 11.50 12.38
C LEU A 104 -6.00 10.12 11.89
N PHE A 105 -7.06 9.55 12.46
CA PHE A 105 -7.63 8.27 12.02
C PHE A 105 -8.07 8.32 10.55
N ILE A 106 -8.79 9.38 10.18
CA ILE A 106 -9.23 9.58 8.79
C ILE A 106 -8.02 9.71 7.86
N THR A 107 -7.01 10.47 8.26
CA THR A 107 -5.79 10.66 7.48
C THR A 107 -5.04 9.34 7.25
N VAL A 108 -4.85 8.52 8.29
CA VAL A 108 -4.18 7.21 8.18
C VAL A 108 -4.97 6.27 7.26
N LEU A 109 -6.29 6.25 7.38
CA LEU A 109 -7.13 5.38 6.57
C LEU A 109 -7.14 5.81 5.09
N VAL A 110 -7.24 7.10 4.83
CA VAL A 110 -7.14 7.66 3.47
C VAL A 110 -5.75 7.41 2.89
N PHE A 111 -4.69 7.59 3.67
CA PHE A 111 -3.32 7.35 3.23
C PHE A 111 -3.06 5.88 2.91
N GLY A 112 -3.49 4.95 3.76
CA GLY A 112 -3.39 3.50 3.49
C GLY A 112 -4.16 3.09 2.24
N THR A 113 -5.38 3.62 2.06
CA THR A 113 -6.19 3.37 0.85
C THR A 113 -5.51 3.92 -0.41
N LEU A 114 -4.97 5.14 -0.34
CA LEU A 114 -4.24 5.76 -1.44
C LEU A 114 -2.99 4.95 -1.81
N LEU A 115 -2.22 4.50 -0.83
CA LEU A 115 -1.04 3.66 -1.08
C LEU A 115 -1.41 2.33 -1.73
N GLY A 116 -2.48 1.67 -1.26
CA GLY A 116 -2.99 0.43 -1.87
C GLY A 116 -3.47 0.64 -3.31
N TYR A 117 -4.21 1.72 -3.56
CA TYR A 117 -4.67 2.10 -4.90
C TYR A 117 -3.51 2.41 -5.85
N VAL A 118 -2.57 3.26 -5.43
CA VAL A 118 -1.39 3.63 -6.23
C VAL A 118 -0.52 2.40 -6.49
N GLY A 119 -0.29 1.59 -5.47
CA GLY A 119 0.47 0.35 -5.58
C GLY A 119 -0.15 -0.60 -6.60
N SER A 120 -1.46 -0.80 -6.53
CA SER A 120 -2.15 -1.66 -7.49
C SER A 120 -2.17 -1.09 -8.90
N HIS A 121 -2.47 0.20 -9.05
CA HIS A 121 -2.52 0.85 -10.37
C HIS A 121 -1.18 0.81 -11.11
N ILE A 122 -0.06 1.05 -10.41
CA ILE A 122 1.29 0.98 -11.00
C ILE A 122 1.58 -0.46 -11.47
N SER A 123 1.18 -1.43 -10.65
CA SER A 123 1.50 -2.85 -10.86
C SER A 123 0.73 -3.41 -12.05
N VAL A 124 -0.58 -3.17 -12.10
CA VAL A 124 -1.41 -3.71 -13.18
C VAL A 124 -1.01 -3.12 -14.53
N LYS A 125 -0.72 -1.81 -14.61
CA LYS A 125 -0.23 -1.19 -15.86
C LYS A 125 1.07 -1.80 -16.35
N LYS A 126 1.99 -2.14 -15.44
CA LYS A 126 3.31 -2.66 -15.75
C LYS A 126 3.27 -4.13 -16.19
N PHE A 127 2.40 -4.94 -15.59
CA PHE A 127 2.40 -6.39 -15.81
C PHE A 127 1.36 -6.88 -16.82
N LEU A 128 0.25 -6.16 -17.06
CA LEU A 128 -0.73 -6.57 -18.08
C LEU A 128 -0.37 -6.15 -19.51
N HIS A 129 0.54 -5.18 -19.69
CA HIS A 129 1.05 -4.79 -21.02
C HIS A 129 2.21 -5.65 -21.52
N ALA A 130 2.70 -6.60 -20.72
CA ALA A 130 3.58 -7.63 -21.25
C ALA A 130 2.68 -8.59 -22.06
N PRO A 131 2.80 -8.67 -23.39
CA PRO A 131 1.99 -9.59 -24.17
C PRO A 131 2.23 -11.01 -23.65
N ILE A 132 1.20 -11.58 -23.02
CA ILE A 132 1.23 -12.92 -22.40
C ILE A 132 1.58 -14.01 -23.45
N GLY A 133 1.45 -13.70 -24.75
CA GLY A 133 1.82 -14.57 -25.88
C GLY A 133 3.26 -14.51 -26.38
N ALA A 134 4.19 -13.72 -25.80
CA ALA A 134 5.57 -13.64 -26.29
C ALA A 134 6.52 -14.76 -25.77
N GLU A 135 6.06 -15.59 -24.84
CA GLU A 135 6.85 -16.66 -24.20
C GLU A 135 6.50 -18.08 -24.69
N ILE A 136 5.80 -18.26 -25.81
CA ILE A 136 5.73 -19.60 -26.41
C ILE A 136 6.99 -19.78 -27.29
N PRO A 137 8.07 -20.43 -26.82
CA PRO A 137 9.10 -20.90 -27.74
C PRO A 137 8.42 -21.85 -28.70
N LYS A 138 8.33 -21.45 -29.98
CA LYS A 138 7.96 -22.35 -31.06
C LYS A 138 8.98 -23.49 -31.03
N GLY A 139 8.53 -24.64 -30.56
CA GLY A 139 9.30 -25.87 -30.60
C GLY A 139 9.82 -26.09 -32.02
N LYS A 140 11.09 -26.47 -32.10
CA LYS A 140 11.56 -27.34 -33.16
C LYS A 140 11.37 -28.77 -32.68
#